data_AF-A0A485AUR7-F1
#
_entry.id   AF-A0A485AUR7-F1
#
_cell.length_a   1.000
_cell.length_b   1.000
_cell.length_c   1.000
_cell.angle_alpha   90.00
_cell.angle_beta   90.00
_cell.angle_gamma   90.00
#
_symmetry.space_group_name_H-M   'P 1'
#
loop_
_entity.id
_entity.type
_entity.pdbx_description
1 polymer ?
#
loop_
_entity_poly.entity_id
_entity_poly.type
_entity_poly.pdbx_seq_one_letter_code
_entity_poly.pdbx_strand_id
1 'polypeptide(L)'
;MGIKHVALTGEGWDVERTWAFWAGYKGPKGSRQVEWPELDDEQKAELDNRLTYIDWVRDTINAPAEELGPEQLAQRAVDLLCGVACDHVSYRITKGDDLREQNYMGLHTWAVARIARRFC
;
A
#
# COMPACT_ATOMS: atom_id res chain seq x y z
N MET A 1 -24.20 -9.69 -8.40
CA MET A 1 -23.72 -10.77 -9.29
C MET A 1 -22.30 -11.13 -8.86
N GLY A 2 -21.96 -12.43 -8.74
CA GLY A 2 -20.69 -12.93 -8.20
C GLY A 2 -19.58 -13.08 -9.25
N ILE A 3 -19.43 -12.11 -10.16
CA ILE A 3 -18.45 -12.18 -11.26
C ILE A 3 -17.05 -11.96 -10.69
N LYS A 4 -16.13 -12.91 -10.91
CA LYS A 4 -14.75 -12.88 -10.37
C LYS A 4 -13.67 -12.57 -11.41
N HIS A 5 -14.02 -12.63 -12.69
CA HIS A 5 -13.10 -12.38 -13.81
C HIS A 5 -13.81 -11.49 -14.82
N VAL A 6 -13.15 -10.43 -15.25
CA VAL A 6 -13.66 -9.49 -16.26
C VAL A 6 -12.52 -9.05 -17.18
N ALA A 7 -12.85 -8.74 -18.43
CA ALA A 7 -11.93 -8.12 -19.37
C ALA A 7 -12.49 -6.77 -19.80
N LEU A 8 -11.69 -5.71 -19.67
CA LEU A 8 -12.05 -4.37 -20.12
C LEU A 8 -11.60 -4.23 -21.57
N THR A 9 -12.56 -4.32 -22.49
CA THR A 9 -12.30 -4.28 -23.93
C THR A 9 -13.12 -3.18 -24.61
N GLY A 10 -12.75 -2.83 -25.85
CA GLY A 10 -13.38 -1.75 -26.62
C GLY A 10 -12.61 -0.43 -26.55
N GLU A 11 -13.15 0.58 -27.21
CA GLU A 11 -12.52 1.90 -27.32
C GLU A 11 -12.92 2.84 -26.16
N GLY A 12 -12.10 3.87 -25.94
CA GLY A 12 -12.38 4.93 -24.98
C GLY A 12 -12.06 4.57 -23.53
N TRP A 13 -11.29 3.51 -23.29
CA TRP A 13 -10.67 3.30 -21.99
C TRP A 13 -9.48 4.23 -21.82
N ASP A 14 -9.42 4.88 -20.67
CA ASP A 14 -8.28 5.65 -20.21
C ASP A 14 -7.95 5.18 -18.78
N VAL A 15 -6.86 5.71 -18.21
CA VAL A 15 -6.45 5.36 -16.84
C VAL A 15 -7.53 5.68 -15.80
N GLU A 16 -8.30 6.75 -15.99
CA GLU A 16 -9.33 7.17 -15.04
C GLU A 16 -10.53 6.22 -15.02
N ARG A 17 -11.02 5.82 -16.19
CA ARG A 17 -12.13 4.87 -16.33
C ARG A 17 -11.73 3.49 -15.85
N THR A 18 -10.51 3.07 -16.19
CA THR A 18 -9.94 1.79 -15.74
C THR A 18 -9.84 1.75 -14.22
N TRP A 19 -9.29 2.82 -13.63
CA TRP A 19 -9.17 2.96 -12.19
C TRP A 19 -10.53 3.03 -11.48
N ALA A 20 -11.48 3.81 -12.01
CA ALA A 20 -12.82 3.94 -11.46
C ALA A 20 -13.55 2.58 -11.45
N PHE A 21 -13.40 1.81 -12.53
CA PHE A 21 -13.92 0.44 -12.58
C PHE A 21 -13.29 -0.43 -11.49
N TRP A 22 -11.95 -0.46 -11.39
CA TRP A 22 -11.26 -1.26 -10.37
C TRP A 22 -11.62 -0.83 -8.94
N ALA A 23 -11.73 0.46 -8.67
CA ALA A 23 -12.07 0.97 -7.34
C ALA A 23 -13.46 0.51 -6.86
N GLY A 24 -14.44 0.39 -7.78
CA GLY A 24 -15.76 -0.18 -7.47
C GLY A 24 -15.81 -1.71 -7.56
N TYR A 25 -14.95 -2.31 -8.39
CA TYR A 25 -14.90 -3.74 -8.61
C TYR A 25 -14.00 -4.48 -7.62
N LYS A 26 -13.07 -3.84 -6.91
CA LYS A 26 -12.30 -4.46 -5.81
C LYS A 26 -13.19 -4.56 -4.57
N GLY A 27 -13.02 -5.62 -3.78
CA GLY A 27 -13.71 -5.74 -2.51
C GLY A 27 -12.87 -6.53 -1.52
N PRO A 28 -13.18 -6.42 -0.22
CA PRO A 28 -12.33 -6.94 0.85
C PRO A 28 -12.32 -8.48 0.93
N LYS A 29 -13.15 -9.16 0.14
CA LYS A 29 -13.28 -10.63 0.16
C LYS A 29 -13.25 -11.20 -1.26
N GLY A 30 -12.48 -12.27 -1.40
CA GLY A 30 -12.34 -13.05 -2.63
C GLY A 30 -11.33 -12.46 -3.61
N SER A 31 -10.72 -13.32 -4.42
CA SER A 31 -9.88 -12.90 -5.54
C SER A 31 -10.75 -12.42 -6.70
N ARG A 32 -10.32 -11.32 -7.32
CA ARG A 32 -10.93 -10.73 -8.52
C ARG A 32 -9.82 -10.52 -9.54
N GLN A 33 -10.09 -10.86 -10.78
CA GLN A 33 -9.15 -10.74 -11.89
C GLN A 33 -9.73 -9.79 -12.93
N VAL A 34 -8.89 -8.88 -13.42
CA VAL A 34 -9.22 -7.93 -14.47
C VAL A 34 -8.16 -8.03 -15.55
N GLU A 35 -8.57 -8.25 -16.79
CA GLU A 35 -7.74 -8.02 -17.96
C GLU A 35 -7.88 -6.54 -18.35
N TRP A 36 -6.77 -5.80 -18.27
CA TRP A 36 -6.74 -4.36 -18.52
C TRP A 36 -6.89 -4.05 -20.02
N PRO A 37 -7.48 -2.88 -20.35
CA PRO A 37 -7.57 -2.45 -21.73
C PRO A 37 -6.18 -2.08 -22.26
N GLU A 38 -6.06 -1.93 -23.58
CA GLU A 38 -4.84 -1.43 -24.18
C GLU A 38 -4.69 0.06 -23.85
N LEU A 39 -3.70 0.36 -23.00
CA LEU A 39 -3.34 1.71 -22.56
C LEU A 39 -1.94 2.06 -23.10
N ASP A 40 -1.65 3.34 -23.30
CA ASP A 40 -0.29 3.78 -23.58
C ASP A 40 0.64 3.60 -22.37
N ASP A 41 1.95 3.74 -22.57
CA ASP A 41 2.93 3.45 -21.51
C ASP A 41 2.82 4.39 -20.30
N GLU A 42 2.42 5.65 -20.51
CA GLU A 42 2.25 6.63 -19.43
C GLU A 42 1.02 6.28 -18.58
N GLN A 43 -0.09 5.97 -19.24
CA GLN A 43 -1.32 5.53 -18.59
C GLN A 43 -1.17 4.18 -17.88
N LYS A 44 -0.41 3.25 -18.45
CA LYS A 44 -0.07 1.97 -17.80
C LYS A 44 0.75 2.21 -16.53
N ALA A 45 1.80 3.03 -16.62
CA ALA A 45 2.63 3.34 -15.47
C ALA A 45 1.82 4.00 -14.34
N GLU A 46 0.93 4.94 -14.68
CA GLU A 46 0.03 5.56 -13.70
C GLU A 46 -0.96 4.56 -13.09
N LEU A 47 -1.54 3.66 -13.91
CA LEU A 47 -2.41 2.60 -13.40
C LEU A 47 -1.67 1.68 -12.43
N ASP A 48 -0.47 1.22 -12.79
CA ASP A 48 0.36 0.33 -11.98
C ASP A 48 0.76 1.01 -10.66
N ASN A 49 1.07 2.30 -10.69
CA ASN A 49 1.31 3.09 -9.47
C ASN A 49 0.07 3.11 -8.56
N ARG A 50 -1.13 3.39 -9.10
CA ARG A 50 -2.37 3.37 -8.32
C ARG A 50 -2.67 1.99 -7.72
N LEU A 51 -2.50 0.94 -8.52
CA LEU A 51 -2.64 -0.46 -8.10
C LEU A 51 -1.59 -0.87 -7.08
N THR A 52 -0.44 -0.21 -7.03
CA THR A 52 0.58 -0.48 -6.01
C THR A 52 0.25 0.23 -4.71
N TYR A 53 0.08 1.55 -4.75
CA TYR A 53 -0.02 2.36 -3.53
C TYR A 53 -1.41 2.35 -2.90
N ILE A 54 -2.45 2.60 -3.70
CA ILE A 54 -3.80 2.80 -3.17
C ILE A 54 -4.37 1.47 -2.69
N ASP A 55 -4.07 0.40 -3.41
CA ASP A 55 -4.46 -0.94 -3.02
C ASP A 55 -3.68 -1.43 -1.80
N TRP A 56 -2.37 -1.13 -1.69
CA TRP A 56 -1.64 -1.36 -0.44
C TRP A 56 -2.28 -0.64 0.75
N VAL A 57 -2.71 0.62 0.59
CA VAL A 57 -3.42 1.36 1.66
C VAL A 57 -4.72 0.66 2.05
N ARG A 58 -5.54 0.28 1.07
CA ARG A 58 -6.80 -0.42 1.31
C ARG A 58 -6.59 -1.75 2.01
N ASP A 59 -5.63 -2.54 1.55
CA ASP A 59 -5.38 -3.88 2.07
C ASP A 59 -4.74 -3.82 3.47
N THR A 60 -3.91 -2.81 3.73
CA THR A 60 -3.33 -2.54 5.05
C THR A 60 -4.40 -2.11 6.06
N ILE A 61 -5.32 -1.21 5.69
CA ILE A 61 -6.40 -0.74 6.58
C ILE A 61 -7.43 -1.85 6.87
N ASN A 62 -7.71 -2.70 5.89
CA ASN A 62 -8.68 -3.78 6.04
C ASN A 62 -8.09 -5.04 6.72
N ALA A 63 -6.78 -5.07 6.99
CA ALA A 63 -6.14 -6.18 7.67
C ALA A 63 -6.59 -6.27 9.15
N PRO A 64 -6.87 -7.48 9.68
CA PRO A 64 -7.18 -7.67 11.10
C PRO A 64 -6.03 -7.20 11.99
N ALA A 65 -6.35 -6.67 13.19
CA ALA A 65 -5.34 -6.20 14.14
C ALA A 65 -4.45 -7.35 14.66
N GLU A 66 -4.98 -8.58 14.68
CA GLU A 66 -4.21 -9.79 15.00
C GLU A 66 -3.14 -10.11 13.95
N GLU A 67 -3.36 -9.73 12.69
CA GLU A 67 -2.43 -9.94 11.58
C GLU A 67 -1.49 -8.74 11.37
N LEU A 68 -1.96 -7.53 11.69
CA LEU A 68 -1.24 -6.28 11.46
C LEU A 68 -1.08 -5.48 12.75
N GLY A 69 -0.08 -5.87 13.54
CA GLY A 69 0.39 -5.09 14.69
C GLY A 69 1.31 -3.93 14.29
N PRO A 70 1.71 -3.08 15.26
CA PRO A 70 2.54 -1.89 15.02
C PRO A 70 3.89 -2.19 14.35
N GLU A 71 4.54 -3.30 14.72
CA GLU A 71 5.81 -3.72 14.11
C GLU A 71 5.61 -4.17 12.67
N GLN A 72 4.57 -4.96 12.40
CA GLN A 72 4.24 -5.43 11.05
C GLN A 72 3.87 -4.27 10.14
N LEU A 73 3.12 -3.28 10.65
CA LEU A 73 2.80 -2.07 9.91
C LEU A 73 4.06 -1.27 9.56
N ALA A 74 4.97 -1.08 10.51
CA ALA A 74 6.23 -0.40 10.26
C ALA A 74 7.07 -1.11 9.20
N GLN A 75 7.15 -2.45 9.26
CA GLN A 75 7.89 -3.24 8.28
C GLN A 75 7.24 -3.17 6.88
N ARG A 76 5.92 -3.35 6.78
CA ARG A 76 5.20 -3.26 5.49
C ARG A 76 5.35 -1.90 4.82
N ALA A 77 5.44 -0.82 5.61
CA ALA A 77 5.69 0.52 5.09
C ALA A 77 7.11 0.65 4.52
N VAL A 78 8.11 0.05 5.17
CA VAL A 78 9.47 -0.03 4.62
C VAL A 78 9.48 -0.84 3.32
N ASP A 79 8.86 -2.01 3.32
CA ASP A 79 8.84 -2.90 2.16
C ASP A 79 8.21 -2.21 0.93
N LEU A 80 7.13 -1.44 1.12
CA LEU A 80 6.51 -0.64 0.06
C LEU A 80 7.49 0.39 -0.52
N LEU A 81 8.16 1.16 0.35
CA LEU A 81 9.09 2.21 -0.07
C LEU A 81 10.33 1.62 -0.75
N CYS A 82 10.85 0.51 -0.20
CA CYS A 82 11.99 -0.20 -0.78
C CYS A 82 11.65 -0.84 -2.13
N GLY A 83 10.41 -1.30 -2.33
CA GLY A 83 9.94 -1.83 -3.62
C GLY A 83 10.02 -0.81 -4.76
N VAL A 84 10.04 0.48 -4.45
CA VAL A 84 10.09 1.58 -5.42
C VAL A 84 11.49 2.20 -5.52
N ALA A 85 12.16 2.38 -4.38
CA ALA A 85 13.40 3.14 -4.33
C ALA A 85 14.31 2.77 -3.14
N CYS A 86 14.58 1.46 -2.94
CA CYS A 86 15.38 0.97 -1.80
C CYS A 86 16.70 1.75 -1.59
N ASP A 87 17.47 1.96 -2.65
CA ASP A 87 18.78 2.63 -2.57
C ASP A 87 18.69 4.12 -2.18
N HIS A 88 17.49 4.70 -2.25
CA HIS A 88 17.21 6.09 -1.89
C HIS A 88 16.44 6.24 -0.56
N VAL A 89 16.14 5.13 0.11
CA VAL A 89 15.35 5.12 1.35
C VAL A 89 16.21 4.65 2.50
N SER A 90 16.31 5.47 3.55
CA SER A 90 16.93 5.11 4.82
C SER A 90 15.89 5.16 5.93
N TYR A 91 15.87 4.14 6.78
CA TYR A 91 14.90 4.02 7.87
C TYR A 91 15.56 3.53 9.16
N ARG A 92 14.90 3.82 10.29
CA ARG A 92 15.24 3.30 11.61
C ARG A 92 13.95 2.98 12.33
N ILE A 93 13.82 1.78 12.88
CA ILE A 93 12.68 1.38 13.70
C ILE A 93 13.11 1.44 15.16
N THR A 94 12.37 2.18 15.99
CA THR A 94 12.56 2.23 17.45
C THR A 94 11.33 1.65 18.14
N LYS A 95 11.53 0.71 19.06
CA LYS A 95 10.44 -0.05 19.69
C LYS A 95 10.74 -0.42 21.13
N GLY A 96 9.69 -0.82 21.87
CA GLY A 96 9.84 -1.28 23.25
C GLY A 96 10.53 -0.26 24.15
N ASP A 97 11.40 -0.74 25.03
CA ASP A 97 12.13 0.09 26.00
C ASP A 97 12.98 1.19 25.37
N ASP A 98 13.46 1.02 24.14
CA ASP A 98 14.21 2.07 23.43
C ASP A 98 13.39 3.36 23.27
N LEU A 99 12.05 3.24 23.17
CA LEU A 99 11.16 4.41 23.13
C LEU A 99 11.14 5.14 24.48
N ARG A 100 11.15 4.39 25.59
CA ARG A 100 11.20 4.96 26.94
C ARG A 100 12.53 5.66 27.18
N GLU A 101 13.64 5.01 26.82
CA GLU A 101 14.99 5.55 26.97
C GLU A 101 15.20 6.83 26.15
N GLN A 102 14.56 6.93 24.99
CA GLN A 102 14.59 8.12 24.14
C GLN A 102 13.49 9.15 24.48
N ASN A 103 12.81 9.00 25.62
CA ASN A 103 11.77 9.90 26.13
C ASN A 103 10.53 10.02 25.21
N TYR A 104 10.22 9.00 24.41
CA TYR A 104 8.99 8.88 23.63
C TYR A 104 7.85 8.25 24.47
N MET A 105 7.61 8.78 25.68
CA MET A 105 6.69 8.19 26.66
C MET A 105 5.24 8.05 26.19
N GLY A 106 4.76 8.98 25.35
CA GLY A 106 3.45 8.88 24.72
C GLY A 106 3.35 7.62 23.84
N LEU A 107 4.30 7.44 22.92
CA LEU A 107 4.29 6.31 21.99
C LEU A 107 4.68 4.99 22.64
N HIS A 108 5.53 5.01 23.67
CA HIS A 108 5.86 3.84 24.48
C HIS A 108 4.59 3.20 25.12
N THR A 109 3.62 4.03 25.49
CA THR A 109 2.38 3.55 26.12
C THR A 109 1.47 2.76 25.15
N TRP A 110 1.64 2.94 23.84
CA TRP A 110 0.78 2.34 22.80
C TRP A 110 1.52 1.54 21.69
N ALA A 111 2.86 1.51 21.73
CA ALA A 111 3.84 0.81 20.87
C ALA A 111 4.15 1.35 19.44
N VAL A 112 5.47 1.30 19.12
CA VAL A 112 6.29 1.63 17.92
C VAL A 112 6.19 3.06 17.35
N ALA A 113 7.34 3.77 17.29
CA ALA A 113 7.43 5.14 16.76
C ALA A 113 8.42 5.29 15.58
N ARG A 114 7.84 5.77 14.47
CA ARG A 114 8.32 6.66 13.38
C ARG A 114 9.65 6.36 12.65
N ILE A 115 9.49 6.20 11.33
CA ILE A 115 10.52 6.28 10.27
C ILE A 115 10.91 7.74 9.97
N ALA A 116 12.19 7.90 9.61
CA ALA A 116 12.90 9.06 9.06
C ALA A 116 13.51 10.07 10.07
N ARG A 117 14.82 9.91 10.33
CA ARG A 117 15.74 11.06 10.39
C ARG A 117 16.63 11.01 9.15
N ARG A 118 16.58 12.10 8.39
CA ARG A 118 17.55 12.45 7.35
C ARG A 118 18.89 12.67 8.06
N PHE A 119 19.84 11.77 7.87
CA PHE A 119 21.24 12.14 8.03
C PHE A 119 21.67 12.71 6.68
N CYS A 120 21.82 14.03 6.65
CA CYS A 120 22.70 14.68 5.68
C CYS A 120 24.14 14.25 5.95
#